data_AF-A0A971GL04-F1
#
_entry.id   AF-A0A971GL04-F1
#
_cell.length_a   1.000
_cell.length_b   1.000
_cell.length_c   1.000
_cell.angle_alpha   90.00
_cell.angle_beta   90.00
_cell.angle_gamma   90.00
#
_symmetry.space_group_name_H-M   'P 1'
#
loop_
_entity.id
_entity.type
_entity.pdbx_description
1 polymer ?
#
loop_
_entity_poly.entity_id
_entity_poly.type
_entity_poly.pdbx_seq_one_letter_code
_entity_poly.pdbx_strand_id
1 'polypeptide(L)'
;MLVYCSNCNTPHTISHEELRRLREPVINCSGCDKKIKMQFCPGCGAFYSVTFSNIKPGNYRYRCRKCSLNFLITIPAGYPGTVKENKPSVKNSSLADAPLPGTTAMINRAGTFTSREESLTDGITLRRNSISTFAINELFSLTATSFSIKKILPASLSVLIMIMLVHLFTMLQGIAAPVHADGQGKFFILFTLIPAALLISFYMAAASVISKVTLEKIFYNSEPSWNSIAVFAMTKSPVILLCNTAAILLLNLGLVLFGKIPMIGPLLFAVAFLPVYVLSTCIALLVVAGIWFYPPLTAHRGKGMFSNLKDFLLFMKKHNLTLLYMVPAAAMIALTVFAVIFAIHSLALTLTITLLKVLPGADASAIFSGIPALLIKTSEFSFSGINGSIFRELSSDISVIQRVAGFVIGASMTVITVLLISLFFSITATISTHIYIMMERGITLDDRRKALTMFILILFLTSLIMLRRIF
;
A
#
# COMPACT_ATOMS: atom_id res chain seq x y z
N MET A 1 -3.86 9.85 34.58
CA MET A 1 -3.79 9.24 33.24
C MET A 1 -4.98 9.69 32.40
N LEU A 2 -4.81 9.77 31.08
CA LEU A 2 -5.86 10.24 30.16
C LEU A 2 -6.40 9.07 29.33
N VAL A 3 -7.70 8.82 29.43
CA VAL A 3 -8.41 7.71 28.81
C VAL A 3 -9.39 8.28 27.78
N TYR A 4 -9.39 7.76 26.56
CA TYR A 4 -10.29 8.23 25.51
C TYR A 4 -11.39 7.20 25.24
N CYS A 5 -12.63 7.66 25.13
CA CYS A 5 -13.72 6.84 24.65
C CYS A 5 -13.47 6.41 23.20
N SER A 6 -13.41 5.10 22.91
CA SER A 6 -13.14 4.64 21.54
C SER A 6 -14.32 4.84 20.59
N ASN A 7 -15.46 5.32 21.08
CA ASN A 7 -16.64 5.61 20.26
C ASN A 7 -16.75 7.09 19.87
N CYS A 8 -16.65 8.02 20.83
CA CYS A 8 -16.83 9.46 20.59
C CYS A 8 -15.56 10.29 20.86
N ASN A 9 -14.45 9.64 21.24
CA ASN A 9 -13.16 10.25 21.50
C ASN A 9 -13.14 11.32 22.62
N THR A 10 -14.17 11.33 23.49
CA THR A 10 -14.21 12.20 24.66
C THR A 10 -13.09 11.80 25.65
N PRO A 11 -12.26 12.74 26.11
CA PRO A 11 -11.20 12.48 27.07
C PRO A 11 -11.74 12.36 28.50
N HIS A 12 -11.15 11.45 29.26
CA HIS A 12 -11.42 11.22 30.67
C HIS A 12 -10.11 11.21 31.44
N THR A 13 -9.99 12.06 32.45
CA THR A 13 -8.86 12.07 33.38
C THR A 13 -9.18 11.17 34.56
N ILE A 14 -8.40 10.12 34.75
CA ILE A 14 -8.52 9.20 35.89
C ILE A 14 -7.20 9.15 36.61
N SER A 15 -7.21 9.28 37.94
CA SER A 15 -6.01 9.08 38.73
C SER A 15 -5.73 7.58 38.93
N HIS A 16 -4.46 7.21 39.12
CA HIS A 16 -4.11 5.81 39.37
C HIS A 16 -4.73 5.29 40.68
N GLU A 17 -4.95 6.17 41.65
CA GLU A 17 -5.62 5.86 42.91
C GLU A 17 -7.11 5.59 42.71
N GLU A 18 -7.78 6.42 41.92
CA GLU A 18 -9.20 6.27 41.58
C GLU A 18 -9.45 4.94 40.86
N LEU A 19 -8.56 4.55 39.95
CA LEU A 19 -8.65 3.25 39.27
C LEU A 19 -8.47 2.06 40.22
N ARG A 20 -7.66 2.21 41.28
CA ARG A 20 -7.47 1.16 42.31
C ARG A 20 -8.64 1.09 43.29
N ARG A 21 -9.31 2.22 43.55
CA ARG A 21 -10.49 2.29 44.42
C ARG A 21 -11.74 1.72 43.74
N LEU A 22 -11.80 1.76 42.42
CA LEU A 22 -12.87 1.13 41.65
C LEU A 22 -12.83 -0.40 41.84
N ARG A 23 -13.87 -0.94 42.49
CA ARG A 23 -14.10 -2.39 42.62
C ARG A 23 -14.08 -3.08 41.25
N GLU A 24 -14.53 -2.36 40.23
CA GLU A 24 -14.37 -2.73 38.82
C GLU A 24 -13.92 -1.51 38.01
N PRO A 25 -12.84 -1.59 37.23
CA PRO A 25 -12.26 -0.46 36.51
C PRO A 25 -13.11 -0.11 35.26
N VAL A 26 -14.32 0.40 35.47
CA VAL A 26 -15.27 0.77 34.43
C VAL A 26 -15.82 2.16 34.72
N ILE A 27 -15.82 3.03 33.70
CA ILE A 27 -16.43 4.36 33.77
C ILE A 27 -17.47 4.54 32.67
N ASN A 28 -18.40 5.47 32.83
CA ASN A 28 -19.29 5.90 31.76
C ASN A 28 -18.67 7.07 31.00
N CYS A 29 -18.75 7.04 29.67
CA CYS A 29 -18.28 8.14 28.85
C CYS A 29 -19.25 9.32 28.94
N SER A 30 -18.74 10.51 29.22
CA SER A 30 -19.54 11.74 29.36
C SER A 30 -20.11 12.23 28.04
N GLY A 31 -19.49 11.88 26.90
CA GLY A 31 -19.94 12.34 25.58
C GLY A 31 -20.97 11.45 24.89
N CYS A 32 -21.00 10.15 25.18
CA CYS A 32 -21.92 9.22 24.50
C CYS A 32 -22.53 8.13 25.40
N ASP A 33 -22.34 8.25 26.72
CA ASP A 33 -22.88 7.36 27.76
C ASP A 33 -22.53 5.86 27.60
N LYS A 34 -21.51 5.55 26.78
CA LYS A 34 -21.00 4.18 26.63
C LYS A 34 -20.02 3.87 27.75
N LYS A 35 -19.97 2.62 28.18
CA LYS A 35 -19.08 2.15 29.25
C LYS A 35 -17.68 1.93 28.73
N ILE A 36 -16.67 2.27 29.52
CA ILE A 36 -15.25 2.11 29.20
C ILE A 36 -14.62 1.23 30.29
N LYS A 37 -14.29 -0.02 29.96
CA LYS A 37 -13.54 -0.92 30.85
C LYS A 37 -12.04 -0.74 30.63
N MET A 38 -11.32 -0.59 31.72
CA MET A 38 -9.89 -0.38 31.75
C MET A 38 -9.21 -1.61 32.33
N GLN A 39 -8.10 -2.05 31.75
CA GLN A 39 -7.33 -3.18 32.26
C GLN A 39 -5.86 -3.04 31.91
N PHE A 40 -4.99 -3.47 32.83
CA PHE A 40 -3.56 -3.56 32.58
C PHE A 40 -3.19 -4.95 32.07
N CYS A 41 -2.24 -5.00 31.15
CA CYS A 41 -1.62 -6.25 30.76
C CYS A 41 -0.85 -6.85 31.94
N PRO A 42 -1.10 -8.12 32.32
CA PRO A 42 -0.42 -8.75 33.45
C PRO A 42 1.08 -8.93 33.23
N GLY A 43 1.55 -8.98 31.98
CA GLY A 43 2.97 -9.21 31.68
C GLY A 43 3.83 -7.94 31.72
N CYS A 44 3.30 -6.78 31.31
CA CYS A 44 4.12 -5.57 31.13
C CYS A 44 3.49 -4.29 31.67
N GLY A 45 2.33 -4.38 32.32
CA GLY A 45 1.61 -3.23 32.87
C GLY A 45 1.04 -2.26 31.82
N ALA A 46 1.08 -2.61 30.52
CA ALA A 46 0.50 -1.74 29.48
C ALA A 46 -1.01 -1.55 29.70
N PHE A 47 -1.47 -0.31 29.64
CA PHE A 47 -2.86 0.08 29.86
C PHE A 47 -3.72 -0.14 28.61
N TYR A 48 -4.92 -0.70 28.78
CA TYR A 48 -5.94 -0.88 27.74
C TYR A 48 -7.27 -0.32 28.19
N SER A 49 -8.00 0.32 27.28
CA SER A 49 -9.37 0.79 27.48
C SER A 49 -10.29 0.25 26.37
N VAL A 50 -11.39 -0.37 26.74
CA VAL A 50 -12.37 -0.98 25.83
C VAL A 50 -13.72 -0.32 26.04
N THR A 51 -14.27 0.36 25.02
CA THR A 51 -15.60 0.99 25.09
C THR A 51 -16.67 0.04 24.57
N PHE A 52 -17.82 -0.03 25.25
CA PHE A 52 -18.94 -0.88 24.87
C PHE A 52 -20.30 -0.27 25.21
N SER A 53 -21.30 -0.60 24.39
CA SER A 53 -22.71 -0.25 24.60
C SER A 53 -23.51 -1.41 25.19
N ASN A 54 -23.42 -2.61 24.59
CA ASN A 54 -24.13 -3.82 25.01
C ASN A 54 -23.18 -5.01 25.00
N ILE A 55 -22.39 -5.18 26.05
CA ILE A 55 -21.52 -6.35 26.17
C ILE A 55 -22.25 -7.48 26.86
N LYS A 56 -22.14 -8.68 26.29
CA LYS A 56 -22.53 -9.91 26.97
C LYS A 56 -21.51 -10.20 28.07
N PRO A 57 -21.94 -10.54 29.30
CA PRO A 57 -20.99 -10.98 30.31
C PRO A 57 -20.18 -12.17 29.79
N GLY A 58 -18.88 -12.20 30.09
CA GLY A 58 -17.97 -13.21 29.53
C GLY A 58 -16.50 -12.80 29.53
N ASN A 59 -15.67 -13.70 29.01
CA ASN A 59 -14.23 -13.54 28.93
C ASN A 59 -13.80 -13.19 27.51
N TYR A 60 -13.23 -12.00 27.32
CA TYR A 60 -12.74 -11.53 26.04
C TYR A 60 -11.21 -11.72 25.97
N ARG A 61 -10.74 -12.50 24.99
CA ARG A 61 -9.30 -12.70 24.76
C ARG A 61 -8.69 -11.45 24.12
N TYR A 62 -7.68 -10.90 24.76
CA TYR A 62 -6.87 -9.79 24.25
C TYR A 62 -5.41 -10.21 24.14
N ARG A 63 -4.73 -9.70 23.12
CA ARG A 63 -3.27 -9.87 22.95
C ARG A 63 -2.60 -8.53 23.21
N CYS A 64 -1.70 -8.48 24.18
CA CYS A 64 -0.97 -7.27 24.50
C CYS A 64 -0.08 -6.84 23.31
N ARG A 65 -0.21 -5.60 22.85
CA ARG A 65 0.61 -5.02 21.78
C ARG A 65 2.07 -4.83 22.18
N LYS A 66 2.34 -4.61 23.47
CA LYS A 66 3.70 -4.35 23.99
C LYS A 66 4.51 -5.64 24.19
N CYS A 67 3.96 -6.63 24.89
CA CYS A 67 4.69 -7.88 25.21
C CYS A 67 4.15 -9.13 24.51
N SER A 68 3.16 -9.02 23.61
CA SER A 68 2.52 -10.14 22.91
C SER A 68 1.79 -11.18 23.79
N LEU A 69 1.78 -11.01 25.12
CA LEU A 69 1.09 -11.90 26.05
C LEU A 69 -0.44 -11.85 25.83
N ASN A 70 -1.07 -13.01 25.75
CA ASN A 70 -2.52 -13.13 25.72
C ASN A 70 -3.07 -13.04 27.16
N PHE A 71 -4.10 -12.22 27.36
CA PHE A 71 -4.78 -12.09 28.65
C PHE A 71 -6.30 -11.97 28.44
N LEU A 72 -7.06 -12.22 29.51
CA LEU A 72 -8.52 -12.21 29.48
C LEU A 72 -9.05 -10.93 30.13
N ILE A 73 -10.00 -10.29 29.44
CA ILE A 73 -10.83 -9.22 29.98
C ILE A 73 -12.16 -9.84 30.38
N THR A 74 -12.35 -10.08 31.67
CA THR A 74 -13.56 -10.67 32.23
C THR A 74 -14.59 -9.59 32.50
N ILE A 75 -15.80 -9.72 31.97
CA ILE A 75 -16.91 -8.80 32.23
C ILE A 75 -17.96 -9.57 33.03
N PRO A 76 -18.16 -9.25 34.32
CA PRO A 76 -18.96 -10.08 35.21
C PRO A 76 -20.43 -10.08 34.80
N ALA A 77 -21.06 -11.25 34.98
CA ALA A 77 -22.51 -11.40 34.89
C ALA A 77 -23.14 -10.73 36.12
N GLY A 78 -23.95 -9.69 35.92
CA GLY A 78 -24.55 -8.94 37.01
C GLY A 78 -24.16 -7.47 37.08
N TYR A 79 -23.49 -6.93 36.05
CA TYR A 79 -23.25 -5.49 35.98
C TYR A 79 -24.60 -4.73 36.04
N PRO A 80 -24.86 -3.87 37.05
CA PRO A 80 -26.21 -3.40 37.40
C PRO A 80 -26.86 -2.42 36.40
N GLY A 81 -26.38 -2.34 35.15
CA GLY A 81 -26.91 -1.43 34.13
C GLY A 81 -27.82 -2.06 33.09
N THR A 82 -28.28 -3.30 33.28
CA THR A 82 -29.31 -3.93 32.42
C THR A 82 -30.61 -4.21 33.15
N VAL A 83 -30.84 -3.59 34.31
CA VAL A 83 -32.21 -3.41 34.79
C VAL A 83 -32.76 -2.28 33.95
N LYS A 84 -33.71 -2.58 33.07
CA LYS A 84 -34.62 -1.54 32.55
C LYS A 84 -35.20 -0.85 33.79
N GLU A 85 -34.73 0.34 34.11
CA GLU A 85 -35.45 1.21 35.03
C GLU A 85 -36.83 1.43 34.42
N ASN A 86 -37.83 0.71 34.94
CA ASN A 86 -39.21 1.12 34.82
C ASN A 86 -39.29 2.48 35.49
N LYS A 87 -39.23 3.52 34.66
CA LYS A 87 -39.44 4.92 35.04
C LYS A 87 -40.70 4.97 35.93
N PRO A 88 -40.59 5.25 37.24
CA PRO A 88 -41.77 5.47 38.04
C PRO A 88 -42.39 6.79 37.57
N SER A 89 -43.68 6.76 37.28
CA SER A 89 -44.42 7.99 36.98
C SER A 89 -44.30 8.93 38.18
N VAL A 90 -43.76 10.12 37.94
CA VAL A 90 -43.72 11.21 38.91
C VAL A 90 -45.16 11.54 39.31
N LYS A 91 -45.55 11.12 40.52
CA LYS A 91 -46.62 11.76 41.28
C LYS A 91 -45.95 12.61 42.35
N ASN A 92 -46.25 13.90 42.30
CA ASN A 92 -45.90 14.90 43.28
C ASN A 92 -46.41 14.47 44.66
N SER A 93 -45.51 14.39 45.64
CA SER A 93 -45.87 14.59 47.05
C SER A 93 -44.63 15.01 47.83
N SER A 94 -44.88 16.04 48.63
CA SER A 94 -43.99 16.93 49.34
C SER A 94 -43.57 16.42 50.73
N LEU A 95 -42.54 17.08 51.28
CA LEU A 95 -42.17 17.22 52.70
C LEU A 95 -41.67 15.97 53.46
N ALA A 96 -40.43 16.03 53.96
CA ALA A 96 -40.12 16.41 55.35
C ALA A 96 -38.68 15.96 55.75
N ASP A 97 -38.07 16.79 56.59
CA ASP A 97 -36.72 16.77 57.17
C ASP A 97 -36.35 15.53 58.01
N ALA A 98 -35.05 15.20 58.09
CA ALA A 98 -34.29 15.05 59.35
C ALA A 98 -32.82 14.57 59.16
N PRO A 99 -31.89 14.80 60.13
CA PRO A 99 -30.45 14.92 59.89
C PRO A 99 -29.50 13.94 60.66
N LEU A 100 -28.28 13.73 60.09
CA LEU A 100 -26.94 13.44 60.72
C LEU A 100 -26.81 12.21 61.70
N PRO A 101 -25.62 11.77 62.24
CA PRO A 101 -24.21 12.23 62.13
C PRO A 101 -23.10 11.13 62.01
N GLY A 102 -21.82 11.56 61.92
CA GLY A 102 -20.60 10.84 62.37
C GLY A 102 -19.96 9.86 61.36
N THR A 103 -18.64 9.74 61.17
CA THR A 103 -17.55 9.79 62.15
C THR A 103 -16.19 9.95 61.45
N THR A 104 -15.30 10.65 62.14
CA THR A 104 -13.84 10.87 61.98
C THR A 104 -12.97 9.63 61.70
N ALA A 105 -11.88 9.81 60.94
CA ALA A 105 -10.49 9.82 61.45
C ALA A 105 -9.43 9.32 60.43
N MET A 106 -8.40 10.16 60.27
CA MET A 106 -6.96 9.87 60.13
C MET A 106 -6.46 8.72 59.23
N ILE A 107 -5.50 9.03 58.35
CA ILE A 107 -4.08 8.71 58.57
C ILE A 107 -3.23 9.47 57.53
N ASN A 108 -2.35 10.31 58.05
CA ASN A 108 -1.19 10.87 57.37
C ASN A 108 -0.18 9.75 57.06
N ARG A 109 0.34 9.69 55.83
CA ARG A 109 1.74 9.30 55.65
C ARG A 109 2.34 9.97 54.42
N ALA A 110 3.18 10.95 54.71
CA ALA A 110 4.12 11.54 53.79
C ALA A 110 5.05 10.46 53.22
N GLY A 111 5.22 10.50 51.92
CA GLY A 111 6.20 9.74 51.17
C GLY A 111 6.56 10.55 49.93
N THR A 112 7.44 11.53 50.11
CA THR A 112 7.99 12.37 49.05
C THR A 112 8.86 11.50 48.15
N PHE A 113 8.26 10.89 47.13
CA PHE A 113 8.99 10.23 46.06
C PHE A 113 9.08 11.20 44.88
N THR A 114 10.20 11.91 44.78
CA THR A 114 10.59 12.66 43.59
C THR A 114 10.84 11.68 42.46
N SER A 115 9.76 11.36 41.75
CA SER A 115 9.81 10.58 40.51
C SER A 115 9.98 11.59 39.38
N ARG A 116 11.21 11.64 38.86
CA ARG A 116 11.57 12.28 37.61
C ARG A 116 10.73 11.65 36.48
N GLU A 117 9.54 12.21 36.25
CA GLU A 117 8.72 11.98 35.06
C GLU A 117 9.42 12.67 33.88
N GLU A 118 10.46 12.03 33.37
CA GLU A 118 11.06 12.39 32.09
C GLU A 118 10.12 11.91 30.98
N SER A 119 9.69 12.88 30.18
CA SER A 119 8.75 12.82 29.06
C SER A 119 8.89 11.57 28.18
N LEU A 120 7.92 10.64 28.28
CA LEU A 120 7.73 9.56 27.30
C LEU A 120 6.29 9.50 26.74
N THR A 121 5.52 10.57 26.94
CA THR A 121 4.11 10.69 26.54
C THR A 121 3.89 11.47 25.25
N ASP A 122 4.88 12.20 24.75
CA ASP A 122 4.73 13.03 23.53
C ASP A 122 4.85 12.25 22.21
N GLY A 123 5.33 11.01 22.22
CA GLY A 123 5.49 10.22 20.99
C GLY A 123 4.20 9.59 20.43
N ILE A 124 3.16 9.41 21.26
CA ILE A 124 1.97 8.60 20.89
C ILE A 124 0.78 9.49 20.48
N THR A 125 0.70 10.73 20.98
CA THR A 125 -0.37 11.69 20.67
C THR A 125 -0.15 12.44 19.34
N LEU A 126 1.11 12.71 18.95
CA LEU A 126 1.44 13.42 17.71
C LEU A 126 1.04 12.68 16.42
N ARG A 127 0.89 11.35 16.45
CA ARG A 127 0.69 10.54 15.23
C ARG A 127 -0.77 10.18 14.91
N ARG A 128 -1.72 10.48 15.80
CA ARG A 128 -3.16 10.30 15.50
C ARG A 128 -3.73 11.50 14.74
N ASN A 129 -3.14 12.68 14.90
CA ASN A 129 -3.52 13.87 14.13
C ASN A 129 -2.95 13.88 12.72
N SER A 130 -1.80 13.21 12.48
CA SER A 130 -1.16 13.24 11.16
C SER A 130 -2.01 12.62 10.05
N ILE A 131 -2.79 11.56 10.34
CA ILE A 131 -3.56 10.81 9.33
C ILE A 131 -4.91 11.46 8.99
N SER A 132 -5.31 12.51 9.72
CA SER A 132 -6.67 13.07 9.60
C SER A 132 -6.84 14.09 8.48
N THR A 133 -5.75 14.62 7.93
CA THR A 133 -5.82 15.62 6.86
C THR A 133 -4.87 15.25 5.73
N PHE A 134 -5.43 14.88 4.57
CA PHE A 134 -4.69 14.80 3.30
C PHE A 134 -4.16 16.19 2.92
N ALA A 135 -3.07 16.59 3.55
CA ALA A 135 -2.29 17.74 3.16
C ALA A 135 -1.21 17.26 2.18
N ILE A 136 -0.89 18.10 1.21
CA ILE A 136 0.20 17.86 0.24
C ILE A 136 1.52 17.55 0.99
N ASN A 137 1.76 18.19 2.14
CA ASN A 137 2.92 17.93 2.98
C ASN A 137 2.94 16.49 3.55
N GLU A 138 1.79 15.96 3.97
CA GLU A 138 1.71 14.56 4.41
C GLU A 138 2.06 13.65 3.24
N LEU A 139 1.50 13.91 2.07
CA LEU A 139 1.75 13.14 0.86
C LEU A 139 3.24 13.11 0.48
N PHE A 140 3.93 14.25 0.51
CA PHE A 140 5.39 14.28 0.29
C PHE A 140 6.16 13.53 1.38
N SER A 141 5.74 13.63 2.64
CA SER A 141 6.37 12.87 3.72
C SER A 141 6.17 11.36 3.53
N LEU A 142 5.00 10.93 3.06
CA LEU A 142 4.69 9.54 2.74
C LEU A 142 5.57 9.04 1.59
N THR A 143 5.71 9.83 0.54
CA THR A 143 6.61 9.51 -0.57
C THR A 143 8.06 9.49 -0.14
N ALA A 144 8.51 10.39 0.73
CA ALA A 144 9.87 10.36 1.28
C ALA A 144 10.16 9.00 1.95
N THR A 145 9.18 8.41 2.64
CA THR A 145 9.35 7.07 3.23
C THR A 145 9.46 5.93 2.21
N SER A 146 9.11 6.15 0.94
CA SER A 146 9.30 5.15 -0.12
C SER A 146 10.76 5.05 -0.60
N PHE A 147 11.62 6.03 -0.30
CA PHE A 147 13.05 6.02 -0.68
C PHE A 147 13.94 5.19 0.25
N SER A 148 13.35 4.38 1.13
CA SER A 148 14.11 3.50 2.03
C SER A 148 14.80 2.37 1.26
N ILE A 149 16.07 2.11 1.57
CA ILE A 149 16.86 0.99 0.99
C ILE A 149 16.13 -0.35 1.16
N LYS A 150 15.46 -0.57 2.31
CA LYS A 150 14.64 -1.77 2.58
C LYS A 150 13.45 -1.97 1.62
N LYS A 151 13.06 -0.93 0.86
CA LYS A 151 11.98 -0.97 -0.13
C LYS A 151 12.54 -0.97 -1.56
N ILE A 152 13.57 -0.16 -1.82
CA ILE A 152 14.21 -0.08 -3.13
C ILE A 152 14.89 -1.39 -3.49
N LEU A 153 15.61 -2.03 -2.56
CA LEU A 153 16.35 -3.27 -2.83
C LEU A 153 15.45 -4.44 -3.31
N PRO A 154 14.35 -4.80 -2.62
CA PRO A 154 13.46 -5.84 -3.13
C PRO A 154 12.75 -5.44 -4.43
N ALA A 155 12.48 -4.15 -4.64
CA ALA A 155 11.94 -3.66 -5.90
C ALA A 155 12.94 -3.81 -7.06
N SER A 156 14.21 -3.44 -6.87
CA SER A 156 15.26 -3.56 -7.88
C SER A 156 15.58 -5.00 -8.22
N LEU A 157 15.61 -5.88 -7.21
CA LEU A 157 15.77 -7.30 -7.44
C LEU A 157 14.60 -7.87 -8.27
N SER A 158 13.37 -7.48 -7.95
CA SER A 158 12.17 -7.89 -8.70
C SER A 158 12.21 -7.41 -10.15
N VAL A 159 12.53 -6.12 -10.37
CA VAL A 159 12.64 -5.52 -11.72
C VAL A 159 13.75 -6.20 -12.54
N LEU A 160 14.91 -6.46 -11.93
CA LEU A 160 16.03 -7.13 -12.61
C LEU A 160 15.67 -8.55 -13.04
N ILE A 161 15.07 -9.35 -12.14
CA ILE A 161 14.61 -10.70 -12.46
C ILE A 161 13.52 -10.65 -13.55
N MET A 162 12.58 -9.71 -13.44
CA MET A 162 11.53 -9.51 -14.46
C MET A 162 12.13 -9.21 -15.84
N ILE A 163 13.09 -8.28 -15.94
CA ILE A 163 13.76 -7.95 -17.20
C ILE A 163 14.50 -9.16 -17.77
N MET A 164 15.24 -9.89 -16.94
CA MET A 164 15.94 -11.11 -17.35
C MET A 164 14.98 -12.17 -17.90
N LEU A 165 13.85 -12.40 -17.23
CA LEU A 165 12.84 -13.37 -17.65
C LEU A 165 12.11 -12.95 -18.93
N VAL A 166 11.75 -11.68 -19.06
CA VAL A 166 11.16 -11.15 -20.30
C VAL A 166 12.16 -11.28 -21.45
N HIS A 167 13.44 -10.99 -21.22
CA HIS A 167 14.45 -11.15 -22.25
C HIS A 167 14.66 -12.61 -22.66
N LEU A 168 14.81 -13.51 -21.68
CA LEU A 168 14.89 -14.95 -21.92
C LEU A 168 13.67 -15.44 -22.72
N PHE A 169 12.48 -14.98 -22.35
CA PHE A 169 11.26 -15.32 -23.07
C PHE A 169 11.29 -14.83 -24.53
N THR A 170 11.69 -13.58 -24.78
CA THR A 170 11.79 -13.05 -26.16
C THR A 170 12.84 -13.80 -26.98
N MET A 171 13.94 -14.23 -26.37
CA MET A 171 14.97 -15.03 -27.02
C MET A 171 14.43 -16.42 -27.41
N LEU A 172 13.76 -17.10 -26.47
CA LEU A 172 13.13 -18.41 -26.72
C LEU A 172 12.06 -18.32 -27.82
N GLN A 173 11.27 -17.25 -27.82
CA GLN A 173 10.27 -16.99 -28.85
C GLN A 173 10.90 -16.79 -30.23
N GLY A 174 12.04 -16.08 -30.31
CA GLY A 174 12.79 -15.90 -31.55
C GLY A 174 13.35 -17.20 -32.14
N ILE A 175 13.78 -18.13 -31.28
CA ILE A 175 14.25 -19.47 -31.71
C ILE A 175 13.08 -20.35 -32.18
N ALA A 176 11.91 -20.23 -31.53
CA ALA A 176 10.74 -21.04 -31.87
C ALA A 176 9.97 -20.54 -33.11
N ALA A 177 10.08 -19.24 -33.45
CA ALA A 177 9.36 -18.59 -34.54
C ALA A 177 9.65 -19.13 -35.96
N PRO A 178 10.89 -19.43 -36.39
CA PRO A 178 11.17 -19.85 -37.78
C PRO A 178 10.62 -21.24 -38.16
N VAL A 179 10.15 -22.04 -37.20
CA VAL A 179 9.72 -23.43 -37.44
C VAL A 179 8.25 -23.54 -37.90
N HIS A 180 7.45 -22.46 -37.90
CA HIS A 180 5.99 -22.56 -37.98
C HIS A 180 5.31 -21.54 -38.93
N ALA A 181 5.81 -21.42 -40.16
CA ALA A 181 5.31 -20.42 -41.12
C ALA A 181 3.87 -20.63 -41.63
N ASP A 182 3.31 -21.85 -41.65
CA ASP A 182 2.10 -22.12 -42.47
C ASP A 182 0.81 -22.57 -41.74
N GLY A 183 0.69 -22.46 -40.41
CA GLY A 183 -0.63 -22.72 -39.80
C GLY A 183 -0.74 -22.79 -38.28
N GLN A 184 0.37 -22.73 -37.55
CA GLN A 184 0.38 -22.83 -36.08
C GLN A 184 0.45 -21.49 -35.33
N GLY A 185 0.22 -20.35 -36.01
CA GLY A 185 0.18 -19.01 -35.39
C GLY A 185 -0.81 -18.86 -34.21
N LYS A 186 -1.66 -19.86 -33.97
CA LYS A 186 -2.67 -19.91 -32.92
C LYS A 186 -2.09 -20.17 -31.52
N PHE A 187 -1.03 -20.97 -31.39
CA PHE A 187 -0.37 -21.15 -30.08
C PHE A 187 0.43 -19.91 -29.69
N PHE A 188 0.97 -19.19 -30.66
CA PHE A 188 1.73 -17.96 -30.45
C PHE A 188 0.94 -16.86 -29.72
N ILE A 189 -0.38 -16.78 -29.94
CA ILE A 189 -1.27 -15.85 -29.23
C ILE A 189 -1.34 -16.15 -27.72
N LEU A 190 -1.19 -17.40 -27.30
CA LEU A 190 -1.15 -17.73 -25.87
C LEU A 190 0.10 -17.12 -25.20
N PHE A 191 1.20 -17.07 -25.96
CA PHE A 191 2.53 -16.61 -25.53
C PHE A 191 2.65 -15.08 -25.51
N THR A 192 1.82 -14.33 -26.25
CA THR A 192 1.92 -12.85 -26.33
C THR A 192 1.62 -12.14 -25.01
N LEU A 193 0.79 -12.71 -24.14
CA LEU A 193 0.44 -12.10 -22.84
C LEU A 193 1.42 -12.44 -21.71
N ILE A 194 2.38 -13.35 -21.94
CA ILE A 194 3.32 -13.78 -20.89
C ILE A 194 4.18 -12.63 -20.37
N PRO A 195 4.76 -11.74 -21.20
CA PRO A 195 5.52 -10.60 -20.69
C PRO A 195 4.70 -9.69 -19.78
N ALA A 196 3.44 -9.40 -20.14
CA ALA A 196 2.53 -8.62 -19.30
C ALA A 196 2.20 -9.37 -17.99
N ALA A 197 2.02 -10.69 -18.06
CA ALA A 197 1.79 -11.53 -16.89
C ALA A 197 2.97 -11.52 -15.93
N LEU A 198 4.19 -11.65 -16.45
CA LEU A 198 5.42 -11.55 -15.67
C LEU A 198 5.51 -10.17 -15.01
N LEU A 199 5.28 -9.09 -15.76
CA LEU A 199 5.33 -7.73 -15.24
C LEU A 199 4.38 -7.52 -14.06
N ILE A 200 3.10 -7.88 -14.24
CA ILE A 200 2.11 -7.75 -13.16
C ILE A 200 2.50 -8.66 -11.98
N SER A 201 2.95 -9.87 -12.24
CA SER A 201 3.31 -10.83 -11.19
C SER A 201 4.46 -10.33 -10.32
N PHE A 202 5.56 -9.88 -10.94
CA PHE A 202 6.73 -9.36 -10.23
C PHE A 202 6.43 -8.03 -9.53
N TYR A 203 5.60 -7.18 -10.13
CA TYR A 203 5.07 -5.98 -9.46
C TYR A 203 4.31 -6.35 -8.18
N MET A 204 3.36 -7.27 -8.26
CA MET A 204 2.51 -7.65 -7.12
C MET A 204 3.33 -8.30 -5.99
N ALA A 205 4.34 -9.10 -6.34
CA ALA A 205 5.27 -9.69 -5.37
C ALA A 205 6.10 -8.60 -4.67
N ALA A 206 6.76 -7.71 -5.42
CA ALA A 206 7.55 -6.61 -4.86
C ALA A 206 6.69 -5.67 -4.02
N ALA A 207 5.53 -5.27 -4.53
CA ALA A 207 4.59 -4.40 -3.83
C ALA A 207 4.12 -5.02 -2.51
N SER A 208 3.94 -6.35 -2.45
CA SER A 208 3.54 -7.04 -1.21
C SER A 208 4.65 -7.00 -0.16
N VAL A 209 5.90 -7.19 -0.58
CA VAL A 209 7.08 -7.07 0.29
C VAL A 209 7.24 -5.63 0.79
N ILE A 210 7.14 -4.64 -0.08
CA ILE A 210 7.20 -3.20 0.29
C ILE A 210 6.05 -2.83 1.24
N SER A 211 4.85 -3.35 0.99
CA SER A 211 3.69 -3.13 1.86
C SER A 211 3.92 -3.73 3.24
N LYS A 212 4.55 -4.91 3.33
CA LYS A 212 4.92 -5.53 4.61
C LYS A 212 5.89 -4.65 5.40
N VAL A 213 6.94 -4.14 4.76
CA VAL A 213 7.90 -3.20 5.36
C VAL A 213 7.19 -1.94 5.87
N THR A 214 6.27 -1.40 5.06
CA THR A 214 5.52 -0.19 5.37
C THR A 214 4.56 -0.41 6.54
N LEU A 215 3.81 -1.52 6.55
CA LEU A 215 2.88 -1.88 7.62
C LEU A 215 3.61 -2.07 8.96
N GLU A 216 4.77 -2.74 8.98
CA GLU A 216 5.51 -2.93 10.23
C GLU A 216 6.02 -1.61 10.81
N LYS A 217 6.54 -0.72 9.97
CA LYS A 217 6.95 0.63 10.39
C LYS A 217 5.78 1.45 10.94
N ILE A 218 4.58 1.30 10.37
CA ILE A 218 3.38 2.02 10.83
C ILE A 218 2.82 1.42 12.14
N PHE A 219 2.78 0.10 12.28
CA PHE A 219 2.15 -0.55 13.44
C PHE A 219 3.07 -0.70 14.65
N TYR A 220 4.36 -0.98 14.43
CA TYR A 220 5.31 -1.29 15.50
C TYR A 220 6.33 -0.19 15.74
N ASN A 221 6.36 0.85 14.90
CA ASN A 221 7.37 1.91 14.93
C ASN A 221 8.82 1.40 14.91
N SER A 222 9.01 0.17 14.44
CA SER A 222 10.30 -0.48 14.28
C SER A 222 10.49 -0.80 12.81
N GLU A 223 11.74 -0.78 12.36
CA GLU A 223 12.03 -1.25 11.02
C GLU A 223 12.10 -2.78 11.01
N PRO A 224 11.56 -3.44 9.98
CA PRO A 224 11.72 -4.89 9.83
C PRO A 224 13.19 -5.29 9.80
N SER A 225 13.50 -6.46 10.33
CA SER A 225 14.77 -7.13 10.07
C SER A 225 14.79 -7.69 8.64
N TRP A 226 15.97 -7.74 8.01
CA TRP A 226 16.14 -8.31 6.67
C TRP A 226 15.68 -9.78 6.61
N ASN A 227 15.89 -10.54 7.68
CA ASN A 227 15.43 -11.92 7.79
C ASN A 227 13.90 -12.02 7.74
N SER A 228 13.17 -11.13 8.42
CA SER A 228 11.70 -11.09 8.34
C SER A 228 11.22 -10.80 6.92
N ILE A 229 11.85 -9.83 6.25
CA ILE A 229 11.55 -9.47 4.85
C ILE A 229 11.80 -10.65 3.91
N ALA A 230 12.97 -11.31 4.03
CA ALA A 230 13.36 -12.44 3.18
C ALA A 230 12.44 -13.64 3.37
N VAL A 231 12.12 -14.02 4.62
CA VAL A 231 11.20 -15.12 4.92
C VAL A 231 9.82 -14.84 4.35
N PHE A 232 9.32 -13.60 4.50
CA PHE A 232 8.04 -13.21 3.90
C PHE A 232 8.09 -13.30 2.37
N ALA A 233 9.13 -12.76 1.74
CA ALA A 233 9.31 -12.79 0.29
C ALA A 233 9.39 -14.21 -0.26
N MET A 234 10.19 -15.10 0.34
CA MET A 234 10.32 -16.49 -0.09
C MET A 234 9.02 -17.28 0.09
N THR A 235 8.27 -17.00 1.15
CA THR A 235 7.01 -17.73 1.43
C THR A 235 5.86 -17.25 0.55
N LYS A 236 5.78 -15.95 0.25
CA LYS A 236 4.60 -15.35 -0.40
C LYS A 236 4.80 -15.05 -1.88
N SER A 237 5.99 -14.67 -2.32
CA SER A 237 6.22 -14.28 -3.72
C SER A 237 5.96 -15.42 -4.70
N PRO A 238 6.44 -16.67 -4.49
CA PRO A 238 6.17 -17.76 -5.43
C PRO A 238 4.67 -18.03 -5.60
N VAL A 239 3.91 -17.98 -4.51
CA VAL A 239 2.46 -18.14 -4.54
C VAL A 239 1.83 -17.01 -5.35
N ILE A 240 2.18 -15.74 -5.08
CA ILE A 240 1.64 -14.59 -5.84
C ILE A 240 1.97 -14.71 -7.34
N LEU A 241 3.21 -15.07 -7.67
CA LEU A 241 3.68 -15.24 -9.05
C LEU A 241 2.89 -16.33 -9.78
N LEU A 242 2.79 -17.51 -9.17
CA LEU A 242 2.10 -18.66 -9.77
C LEU A 242 0.61 -18.36 -9.97
N CYS A 243 -0.03 -17.72 -8.99
CA CYS A 243 -1.45 -17.41 -9.05
C CYS A 243 -1.78 -16.34 -10.10
N ASN A 244 -0.98 -15.28 -10.19
CA ASN A 244 -1.17 -14.24 -11.22
C ASN A 244 -0.89 -14.78 -12.62
N THR A 245 0.17 -15.59 -12.78
CA THR A 245 0.48 -16.25 -14.05
C THR A 245 -0.64 -17.19 -14.46
N ALA A 246 -1.14 -18.03 -13.54
CA ALA A 246 -2.26 -18.93 -13.80
C ALA A 246 -3.54 -18.18 -14.15
N ALA A 247 -3.85 -17.08 -13.45
CA ALA A 247 -5.03 -16.26 -13.73
C ALA A 247 -4.97 -15.62 -15.12
N ILE A 248 -3.82 -15.11 -15.54
CA ILE A 248 -3.65 -14.49 -16.86
C ILE A 248 -3.64 -15.55 -17.97
N LEU A 249 -3.02 -16.71 -17.75
CA LEU A 249 -3.09 -17.84 -18.69
C LEU A 249 -4.52 -18.35 -18.84
N LEU A 250 -5.29 -18.44 -17.75
CA LEU A 250 -6.70 -18.85 -17.78
C LEU A 250 -7.57 -17.80 -18.48
N LEU A 251 -7.32 -16.50 -18.25
CA LEU A 251 -7.97 -15.42 -18.99
C LEU A 251 -7.67 -15.52 -20.49
N ASN A 252 -6.40 -15.75 -20.85
CA ASN A 252 -5.99 -15.90 -22.24
C ASN A 252 -6.64 -17.12 -22.90
N LEU A 253 -6.66 -18.26 -22.19
CA LEU A 253 -7.34 -19.47 -22.64
C LEU A 253 -8.83 -19.20 -22.91
N GLY A 254 -9.50 -18.46 -22.01
CA GLY A 254 -10.87 -18.02 -22.21
C GLY A 254 -11.05 -17.21 -23.50
N LEU A 255 -10.22 -16.18 -23.71
CA LEU A 255 -10.26 -15.33 -24.91
C LEU A 255 -10.04 -16.15 -26.20
N VAL A 256 -9.06 -17.06 -26.19
CA VAL A 256 -8.75 -17.93 -27.34
C VAL A 256 -9.90 -18.89 -27.65
N LEU A 257 -10.62 -19.39 -26.63
CA LEU A 257 -11.79 -20.25 -26.83
C LEU A 257 -12.94 -19.51 -27.52
N PHE A 258 -13.20 -18.25 -27.16
CA PHE A 258 -14.26 -17.45 -27.80
C PHE A 258 -13.96 -17.08 -29.25
N GLY A 259 -12.69 -16.84 -29.61
CA GLY A 259 -12.29 -16.46 -30.97
C GLY A 259 -12.26 -17.60 -32.00
N LYS A 260 -12.52 -18.86 -31.59
CA LYS A 260 -12.18 -20.05 -32.38
C LYS A 260 -13.30 -20.68 -33.22
N ILE A 261 -14.55 -20.23 -33.11
CA ILE A 261 -15.66 -20.87 -33.85
C ILE A 261 -15.96 -20.05 -35.12
N PRO A 262 -15.57 -20.49 -36.34
CA PRO A 262 -15.93 -19.79 -37.57
C PRO A 262 -17.46 -19.78 -37.76
N MET A 263 -18.01 -18.68 -38.31
CA MET A 263 -19.45 -18.38 -38.50
C MET A 263 -20.30 -18.22 -37.22
N ILE A 264 -20.22 -19.16 -36.29
CA ILE A 264 -20.96 -19.08 -35.02
C ILE A 264 -20.30 -18.07 -34.08
N GLY A 265 -18.97 -17.90 -34.16
CA GLY A 265 -18.19 -16.97 -33.35
C GLY A 265 -18.65 -15.53 -33.47
N PRO A 266 -18.78 -14.94 -34.67
CA PRO A 266 -19.30 -13.57 -34.83
C PRO A 266 -20.74 -13.39 -34.32
N LEU A 267 -21.62 -14.39 -34.52
CA LEU A 267 -23.01 -14.34 -34.07
C LEU A 267 -23.12 -14.47 -32.54
N LEU A 268 -22.45 -15.47 -31.96
CA LEU A 268 -22.33 -15.64 -30.51
C LEU A 268 -21.61 -14.46 -29.89
N PHE A 269 -20.59 -13.89 -30.55
CA PHE A 269 -19.90 -12.71 -30.10
C PHE A 269 -20.85 -11.52 -30.11
N ALA A 270 -21.67 -11.31 -31.15
CA ALA A 270 -22.65 -10.23 -31.18
C ALA A 270 -23.70 -10.36 -30.05
N VAL A 271 -24.21 -11.56 -29.80
CA VAL A 271 -25.19 -11.83 -28.72
C VAL A 271 -24.55 -11.74 -27.33
N ALA A 272 -23.34 -12.29 -27.17
CA ALA A 272 -22.59 -12.27 -25.93
C ALA A 272 -21.77 -10.99 -25.75
N PHE A 273 -21.77 -10.07 -26.71
CA PHE A 273 -20.89 -8.90 -26.72
C PHE A 273 -21.12 -8.08 -25.48
N LEU A 274 -22.37 -7.74 -25.19
CA LEU A 274 -22.72 -6.92 -24.04
C LEU A 274 -22.36 -7.64 -22.72
N PRO A 275 -22.75 -8.91 -22.47
CA PRO A 275 -22.29 -9.65 -21.29
C PRO A 275 -20.76 -9.75 -21.15
N VAL A 276 -20.04 -10.04 -22.23
CA VAL A 276 -18.57 -10.17 -22.25
C VAL A 276 -17.92 -8.81 -22.03
N TYR A 277 -18.47 -7.74 -22.59
CA TYR A 277 -18.01 -6.37 -22.39
C TYR A 277 -18.20 -5.93 -20.93
N VAL A 278 -19.37 -6.18 -20.34
CA VAL A 278 -19.64 -5.89 -18.93
C VAL A 278 -18.72 -6.72 -18.04
N LEU A 279 -18.57 -8.02 -18.32
CA LEU A 279 -17.69 -8.91 -17.56
C LEU A 279 -16.22 -8.49 -17.66
N SER A 280 -15.72 -8.18 -18.86
CA SER A 280 -14.35 -7.71 -19.06
C SER A 280 -14.09 -6.36 -18.40
N THR A 281 -15.08 -5.45 -18.43
CA THR A 281 -15.02 -4.19 -17.68
C THR A 281 -14.95 -4.44 -16.17
N CYS A 282 -15.77 -5.35 -15.63
CA CYS A 282 -15.70 -5.76 -14.23
C CYS A 282 -14.35 -6.40 -13.87
N ILE A 283 -13.81 -7.27 -14.73
CA ILE A 283 -12.49 -7.88 -14.54
C ILE A 283 -11.41 -6.80 -14.58
N ALA A 284 -11.45 -5.86 -15.52
CA ALA A 284 -10.50 -4.76 -15.62
C ALA A 284 -10.52 -3.89 -14.36
N LEU A 285 -11.70 -3.51 -13.87
CA LEU A 285 -11.86 -2.78 -12.61
C LEU A 285 -11.33 -3.58 -11.41
N LEU A 286 -11.55 -4.89 -11.38
CA LEU A 286 -11.03 -5.77 -10.33
C LEU A 286 -9.51 -5.87 -10.39
N VAL A 287 -8.92 -5.99 -11.58
CA VAL A 287 -7.46 -5.99 -11.80
C VAL A 287 -6.87 -4.66 -11.36
N VAL A 288 -7.46 -3.53 -11.75
CA VAL A 288 -7.03 -2.19 -11.34
C VAL A 288 -7.08 -2.07 -9.83
N ALA A 289 -8.21 -2.41 -9.18
CA ALA A 289 -8.29 -2.39 -7.72
C ALA A 289 -7.33 -3.39 -7.05
N GLY A 290 -7.09 -4.54 -7.67
CA GLY A 290 -6.17 -5.58 -7.23
C GLY A 290 -4.72 -5.11 -7.23
N ILE A 291 -4.26 -4.48 -8.32
CA ILE A 291 -2.93 -3.88 -8.46
C ILE A 291 -2.63 -2.92 -7.32
N TRP A 292 -3.64 -2.17 -6.88
CA TRP A 292 -3.52 -1.27 -5.74
C TRP A 292 -3.60 -2.03 -4.42
N PHE A 293 -4.71 -2.68 -4.10
CA PHE A 293 -5.00 -3.09 -2.72
C PHE A 293 -4.70 -4.54 -2.36
N TYR A 294 -4.47 -5.42 -3.34
CA TYR A 294 -4.10 -6.81 -3.03
C TYR A 294 -2.71 -6.95 -2.37
N PRO A 295 -1.67 -6.17 -2.75
CA PRO A 295 -0.38 -6.21 -2.06
C PRO A 295 -0.45 -5.87 -0.56
N PRO A 296 -1.03 -4.73 -0.11
CA PRO A 296 -1.12 -4.43 1.32
C PRO A 296 -2.03 -5.40 2.07
N LEU A 297 -3.08 -5.92 1.43
CA LEU A 297 -3.96 -6.91 2.04
C LEU A 297 -3.22 -8.25 2.29
N THR A 298 -2.44 -8.70 1.31
CA THR A 298 -1.60 -9.90 1.42
C THR A 298 -0.54 -9.75 2.51
N ALA A 299 0.08 -8.57 2.59
CA ALA A 299 1.04 -8.23 3.62
C ALA A 299 0.44 -8.13 5.03
N HIS A 300 -0.81 -7.66 5.15
CA HIS A 300 -1.48 -7.47 6.44
C HIS A 300 -2.04 -8.78 7.01
N ARG A 301 -2.76 -9.57 6.19
CA ARG A 301 -3.48 -10.76 6.69
C ARG A 301 -2.61 -12.03 6.66
N GLY A 302 -1.63 -12.11 5.76
CA GLY A 302 -0.63 -13.19 5.74
C GLY A 302 -1.18 -14.61 5.53
N LYS A 303 -2.46 -14.77 5.15
CA LYS A 303 -3.08 -16.08 4.94
C LYS A 303 -2.68 -16.67 3.57
N GLY A 304 -3.18 -17.87 3.26
CA GLY A 304 -3.03 -18.50 1.94
C GLY A 304 -3.81 -17.75 0.84
N MET A 305 -3.55 -18.08 -0.43
CA MET A 305 -4.11 -17.39 -1.60
C MET A 305 -5.64 -17.24 -1.52
N PHE A 306 -6.37 -18.35 -1.40
CA PHE A 306 -7.84 -18.31 -1.44
C PHE A 306 -8.43 -17.45 -0.32
N SER A 307 -7.80 -17.46 0.86
CA SER A 307 -8.23 -16.59 1.95
C SER A 307 -7.93 -15.13 1.66
N ASN A 308 -6.79 -14.80 1.05
CA ASN A 308 -6.47 -13.42 0.67
C ASN A 308 -7.40 -12.91 -0.44
N LEU A 309 -7.75 -13.76 -1.41
CA LEU A 309 -8.73 -13.42 -2.45
C LEU A 309 -10.13 -13.17 -1.84
N LYS A 310 -10.58 -14.05 -0.94
CA LYS A 310 -11.83 -13.85 -0.21
C LYS A 310 -11.80 -12.55 0.60
N ASP A 311 -10.70 -12.32 1.32
CA ASP A 311 -10.48 -11.12 2.13
C ASP A 311 -10.47 -9.86 1.25
N PHE A 312 -9.90 -9.92 0.04
CA PHE A 312 -9.93 -8.86 -0.96
C PHE A 312 -11.33 -8.60 -1.50
N LEU A 313 -12.10 -9.64 -1.86
CA LEU A 313 -13.49 -9.48 -2.29
C LEU A 313 -14.37 -8.88 -1.17
N LEU A 314 -14.13 -9.25 0.09
CA LEU A 314 -14.79 -8.63 1.24
C LEU A 314 -14.38 -7.16 1.42
N PHE A 315 -13.11 -6.83 1.20
CA PHE A 315 -12.62 -5.45 1.21
C PHE A 315 -13.28 -4.61 0.08
N MET A 316 -13.34 -5.16 -1.14
CA MET A 316 -14.04 -4.56 -2.27
C MET A 316 -15.52 -4.31 -1.94
N LYS A 317 -16.21 -5.31 -1.39
CA LYS A 317 -17.62 -5.19 -0.97
C LYS A 317 -17.81 -4.15 0.14
N LYS A 318 -16.89 -4.09 1.11
CA LYS A 318 -16.95 -3.15 2.25
C LYS A 318 -16.80 -1.69 1.81
N HIS A 319 -15.95 -1.41 0.82
CA HIS A 319 -15.62 -0.04 0.43
C HIS A 319 -16.28 0.43 -0.88
N ASN A 320 -16.72 -0.51 -1.73
CA ASN A 320 -17.49 -0.31 -2.96
C ASN A 320 -17.10 0.96 -3.75
N LEU A 321 -18.01 1.94 -3.87
CA LEU A 321 -17.80 3.19 -4.62
C LEU A 321 -16.61 4.02 -4.15
N THR A 322 -16.19 3.88 -2.89
CA THR A 322 -15.01 4.60 -2.38
C THR A 322 -13.75 4.21 -3.16
N LEU A 323 -13.64 2.95 -3.58
CA LEU A 323 -12.48 2.46 -4.34
C LEU A 323 -12.39 3.09 -5.72
N LEU A 324 -13.54 3.35 -6.36
CA LEU A 324 -13.61 3.99 -7.67
C LEU A 324 -13.00 5.40 -7.66
N TYR A 325 -13.07 6.10 -6.51
CA TYR A 325 -12.44 7.41 -6.34
C TYR A 325 -11.01 7.34 -5.81
N MET A 326 -10.75 6.44 -4.86
CA MET A 326 -9.43 6.38 -4.20
C MET A 326 -8.35 5.80 -5.12
N VAL A 327 -8.67 4.86 -6.02
CA VAL A 327 -7.69 4.28 -6.94
C VAL A 327 -7.16 5.31 -7.95
N PRO A 328 -8.01 6.06 -8.70
CA PRO A 328 -7.53 7.12 -9.57
C PRO A 328 -6.76 8.19 -8.82
N ALA A 329 -7.19 8.56 -7.60
CA ALA A 329 -6.46 9.53 -6.79
C ALA A 329 -5.07 9.04 -6.42
N ALA A 330 -4.95 7.82 -5.92
CA ALA A 330 -3.66 7.20 -5.62
C ALA A 330 -2.76 7.12 -6.86
N ALA A 331 -3.34 6.77 -8.02
CA ALA A 331 -2.63 6.68 -9.29
C ALA A 331 -2.12 8.05 -9.75
N MET A 332 -2.96 9.08 -9.72
CA MET A 332 -2.57 10.45 -10.06
C MET A 332 -1.44 10.96 -9.18
N ILE A 333 -1.49 10.67 -7.88
CA ILE A 333 -0.42 11.01 -6.94
C ILE A 333 0.88 10.31 -7.31
N ALA A 334 0.85 8.98 -7.47
CA ALA A 334 2.03 8.21 -7.79
C ALA A 334 2.64 8.61 -9.14
N LEU A 335 1.80 8.83 -10.16
CA LEU A 335 2.20 9.29 -11.48
C LEU A 335 2.81 10.68 -11.44
N THR A 336 2.23 11.60 -10.67
CA THR A 336 2.74 12.96 -10.52
C THR A 336 4.15 12.96 -9.92
N VAL A 337 4.34 12.24 -8.82
CA VAL A 337 5.66 12.16 -8.19
C VAL A 337 6.67 11.47 -9.10
N PHE A 338 6.28 10.37 -9.73
CA PHE A 338 7.15 9.67 -10.67
C PHE A 338 7.51 10.54 -11.88
N ALA A 339 6.56 11.29 -12.43
CA ALA A 339 6.78 12.20 -13.55
C ALA A 339 7.81 13.30 -13.21
N VAL A 340 7.78 13.84 -11.98
CA VAL A 340 8.79 14.81 -11.52
C VAL A 340 10.18 14.17 -11.45
N ILE A 341 10.31 12.99 -10.84
CA ILE A 341 11.58 12.26 -10.75
C ILE A 341 12.12 11.96 -12.16
N PHE A 342 11.23 11.50 -13.04
CA PHE A 342 11.56 11.17 -14.41
C PHE A 342 11.99 12.41 -15.20
N ALA A 343 11.29 13.55 -15.05
CA ALA A 343 11.66 14.80 -15.70
C ALA A 343 13.05 15.29 -15.26
N ILE A 344 13.39 15.18 -13.97
CA ILE A 344 14.73 15.50 -13.46
C ILE A 344 15.77 14.59 -14.11
N HIS A 345 15.50 13.29 -14.21
CA HIS A 345 16.39 12.34 -14.88
C HIS A 345 16.57 12.68 -16.37
N SER A 346 15.48 12.92 -17.11
CA SER A 346 15.53 13.30 -18.52
C SER A 346 16.31 14.59 -18.73
N LEU A 347 16.12 15.60 -17.87
CA LEU A 347 16.88 16.85 -17.93
C LEU A 347 18.38 16.62 -17.69
N ALA A 348 18.74 15.85 -16.67
CA ALA A 348 20.13 15.51 -16.37
C ALA A 348 20.78 14.74 -17.54
N LEU A 349 20.04 13.84 -18.16
CA LEU A 349 20.50 13.07 -19.30
C LEU A 349 20.70 13.93 -20.54
N THR A 350 19.74 14.79 -20.88
CA THR A 350 19.85 15.76 -21.97
C THR A 350 21.04 16.68 -21.76
N LEU A 351 21.22 17.21 -20.55
CA LEU A 351 22.36 18.06 -20.21
C LEU A 351 23.69 17.30 -20.38
N THR A 352 23.74 16.04 -19.95
CA THR A 352 24.93 15.17 -20.12
C THR A 352 25.26 14.96 -21.60
N ILE A 353 24.25 14.67 -22.44
CA ILE A 353 24.43 14.48 -23.88
C ILE A 353 24.89 15.79 -24.53
N THR A 354 24.33 16.93 -24.14
CA THR A 354 24.73 18.25 -24.65
C THR A 354 26.18 18.58 -24.26
N LEU A 355 26.58 18.34 -23.01
CA LEU A 355 27.96 18.51 -22.57
C LEU A 355 28.93 17.59 -23.33
N LEU A 356 28.53 16.35 -23.61
CA LEU A 356 29.35 15.41 -24.36
C LEU A 356 29.63 15.89 -25.79
N LYS A 357 28.68 16.59 -26.42
CA LYS A 357 28.87 17.20 -27.76
C LYS A 357 29.85 18.36 -27.77
N VAL A 358 30.09 19.02 -26.63
CA VAL A 358 31.01 20.16 -26.52
C VAL A 358 32.47 19.70 -26.33
N LEU A 359 32.69 18.46 -25.89
CA LEU A 359 34.02 17.91 -25.67
C LEU A 359 34.74 17.64 -27.02
N PRO A 360 35.86 18.32 -27.32
CA PRO A 360 36.57 18.13 -28.58
C PRO A 360 37.15 16.71 -28.69
N GLY A 361 36.96 16.08 -29.85
CA GLY A 361 37.46 14.73 -30.15
C GLY A 361 36.53 13.58 -29.74
N ALA A 362 35.33 13.87 -29.20
CA ALA A 362 34.32 12.86 -28.92
C ALA A 362 33.27 12.79 -30.05
N ASP A 363 33.40 11.81 -30.95
CA ASP A 363 32.31 11.42 -31.83
C ASP A 363 31.22 10.75 -30.98
N ALA A 364 30.37 11.55 -30.35
CA ALA A 364 29.34 11.08 -29.42
C ALA A 364 28.43 10.03 -30.09
N SER A 365 28.11 10.19 -31.37
CA SER A 365 27.34 9.22 -32.16
C SER A 365 28.02 7.85 -32.21
N ALA A 366 29.34 7.80 -32.40
CA ALA A 366 30.10 6.55 -32.44
C ALA A 366 30.21 5.86 -31.06
N ILE A 367 30.17 6.64 -29.97
CA ILE A 367 30.10 6.09 -28.62
C ILE A 367 28.71 5.49 -28.35
N PHE A 368 27.64 6.17 -28.76
CA PHE A 368 26.26 5.69 -28.58
C PHE A 368 25.93 4.49 -29.47
N SER A 369 26.51 4.40 -30.68
CA SER A 369 26.38 3.21 -31.55
C SER A 369 27.11 1.99 -30.98
N GLY A 370 28.09 2.19 -30.09
CA GLY A 370 28.79 1.14 -29.36
C GLY A 370 27.97 0.49 -28.22
N ILE A 371 26.76 0.98 -27.91
CA ILE A 371 25.93 0.42 -26.84
C ILE A 371 25.33 -0.92 -27.30
N PRO A 372 25.50 -2.02 -26.53
CA PRO A 372 24.84 -3.28 -26.83
C PRO A 372 23.31 -3.15 -26.92
N ALA A 373 22.72 -3.75 -27.95
CA ALA A 373 21.28 -3.69 -28.20
C ALA A 373 20.42 -4.16 -27.00
N LEU A 374 20.94 -5.07 -26.18
CA LEU A 374 20.28 -5.50 -24.94
C LEU A 374 20.11 -4.33 -23.96
N LEU A 375 21.17 -3.55 -23.74
CA LEU A 375 21.18 -2.43 -22.80
C LEU A 375 20.32 -1.26 -23.33
N ILE A 376 20.28 -1.08 -24.65
CA ILE A 376 19.36 -0.14 -25.30
C ILE A 376 17.92 -0.57 -25.02
N LYS A 377 17.52 -1.81 -25.36
CA LYS A 377 16.16 -2.30 -25.13
C LYS A 377 15.71 -2.22 -23.67
N THR A 378 16.60 -2.47 -22.71
CA THR A 378 16.26 -2.35 -21.29
C THR A 378 16.11 -0.90 -20.85
N SER A 379 16.92 0.00 -21.41
CA SER A 379 16.85 1.42 -21.10
C SER A 379 15.75 2.15 -21.89
N GLU A 380 15.25 1.59 -23.00
CA GLU A 380 14.15 2.16 -23.81
C GLU A 380 12.88 2.44 -22.99
N PHE A 381 12.63 1.68 -21.92
CA PHE A 381 11.56 1.99 -20.96
C PHE A 381 11.70 3.39 -20.33
N SER A 382 12.93 3.87 -20.13
CA SER A 382 13.24 5.23 -19.68
C SER A 382 13.38 6.24 -20.81
N PHE A 383 13.44 5.80 -22.08
CA PHE A 383 13.64 6.67 -23.23
C PHE A 383 12.40 6.87 -24.11
N SER A 384 11.29 6.19 -23.84
CA SER A 384 10.05 6.36 -24.61
C SER A 384 9.66 7.83 -24.69
N GLY A 385 9.97 8.50 -25.79
CA GLY A 385 9.84 9.95 -25.99
C GLY A 385 11.03 10.67 -26.63
N ILE A 386 12.26 10.20 -26.41
CA ILE A 386 13.45 10.76 -27.07
C ILE A 386 13.60 10.01 -28.39
N ASN A 387 13.55 10.72 -29.51
CA ASN A 387 13.60 10.15 -30.86
C ASN A 387 14.70 9.08 -30.95
N GLY A 388 14.30 7.80 -31.08
CA GLY A 388 15.21 6.65 -31.14
C GLY A 388 16.13 6.64 -32.37
N SER A 389 16.15 7.71 -33.16
CA SER A 389 17.05 7.90 -34.29
C SER A 389 18.52 7.95 -33.86
N ILE A 390 18.82 8.50 -32.69
CA ILE A 390 20.21 8.64 -32.20
C ILE A 390 20.87 7.26 -31.96
N PHE A 391 20.08 6.22 -31.65
CA PHE A 391 20.59 4.88 -31.34
C PHE A 391 20.55 3.91 -32.51
N ARG A 392 20.04 4.32 -33.69
CA ARG A 392 19.81 3.43 -34.84
C ARG A 392 20.90 3.46 -35.92
N GLU A 393 21.79 4.43 -35.90
CA GLU A 393 22.91 4.49 -36.85
C GLU A 393 24.05 3.58 -36.39
N LEU A 394 24.03 2.32 -36.83
CA LEU A 394 25.19 1.43 -36.71
C LEU A 394 26.25 1.88 -37.70
N SER A 395 27.28 2.57 -37.23
CA SER A 395 28.54 2.73 -37.97
C SER A 395 29.29 1.39 -37.99
N SER A 396 29.79 0.94 -39.14
CA SER A 396 30.59 -0.29 -39.25
C SER A 396 31.96 -0.18 -38.55
N ASP A 397 32.48 1.04 -38.42
CA ASP A 397 33.86 1.29 -37.98
C ASP A 397 33.92 1.81 -36.53
N ILE A 398 33.37 1.02 -35.59
CA ILE A 398 33.44 1.35 -34.16
C ILE A 398 34.76 0.82 -33.57
N SER A 399 35.63 1.74 -33.14
CA SER A 399 36.86 1.43 -32.42
C SER A 399 36.60 0.68 -31.10
N VAL A 400 37.58 -0.10 -30.62
CA VAL A 400 37.45 -0.83 -29.34
C VAL A 400 37.14 0.11 -28.17
N ILE A 401 37.75 1.30 -28.15
CA ILE A 401 37.52 2.32 -27.12
C ILE A 401 36.05 2.77 -27.12
N GLN A 402 35.47 3.02 -28.30
CA GLN A 402 34.05 3.39 -28.42
C GLN A 402 33.11 2.27 -27.98
N ARG A 403 33.45 0.99 -28.22
CA ARG A 403 32.66 -0.16 -27.71
C ARG A 403 32.68 -0.25 -26.19
N VAL A 404 33.85 -0.07 -25.57
CA VAL A 404 33.99 -0.08 -24.10
C VAL A 404 33.23 1.10 -23.49
N ALA A 405 33.38 2.30 -24.06
CA ALA A 405 32.66 3.49 -23.62
C ALA A 405 31.13 3.32 -23.76
N GLY A 406 30.66 2.82 -24.90
CA GLY A 406 29.25 2.50 -25.15
C GLY A 406 28.72 1.46 -24.15
N PHE A 407 29.47 0.39 -23.87
CA PHE A 407 29.08 -0.59 -22.85
C PHE A 407 28.90 0.04 -21.47
N VAL A 408 29.85 0.87 -21.01
CA VAL A 408 29.80 1.54 -19.70
C VAL A 408 28.59 2.48 -19.62
N ILE A 409 28.35 3.28 -20.66
CA ILE A 409 27.18 4.17 -20.74
C ILE A 409 25.89 3.34 -20.72
N GLY A 410 25.78 2.32 -21.55
CA GLY A 410 24.62 1.42 -21.58
C GLY A 410 24.33 0.75 -20.24
N ALA A 411 25.38 0.29 -19.55
CA ALA A 411 25.26 -0.35 -18.24
C ALA A 411 24.76 0.66 -17.19
N SER A 412 25.33 1.87 -17.18
CA SER A 412 24.89 2.94 -16.28
C SER A 412 23.42 3.33 -16.50
N MET A 413 22.99 3.48 -17.77
CA MET A 413 21.61 3.79 -18.12
C MET A 413 20.65 2.67 -17.76
N THR A 414 21.09 1.42 -17.89
CA THR A 414 20.30 0.25 -17.47
C THR A 414 20.13 0.24 -15.96
N VAL A 415 21.18 0.51 -15.18
CA VAL A 415 21.10 0.63 -13.72
C VAL A 415 20.15 1.75 -13.31
N ILE A 416 20.25 2.93 -13.93
CA ILE A 416 19.35 4.05 -13.65
C ILE A 416 17.90 3.69 -13.99
N THR A 417 17.66 3.03 -15.12
CA THR A 417 16.33 2.56 -15.52
C THR A 417 15.74 1.58 -14.51
N VAL A 418 16.53 0.60 -14.07
CA VAL A 418 16.11 -0.35 -13.02
C VAL A 418 15.77 0.41 -11.74
N LEU A 419 16.58 1.38 -11.32
CA LEU A 419 16.32 2.19 -10.14
C LEU A 419 15.05 3.03 -10.27
N LEU A 420 14.80 3.66 -11.41
CA LEU A 420 13.58 4.45 -11.65
C LEU A 420 12.32 3.59 -11.59
N ILE A 421 12.31 2.43 -12.26
CA ILE A 421 11.17 1.50 -12.20
C ILE A 421 10.98 0.97 -10.76
N SER A 422 12.08 0.72 -10.04
CA SER A 422 12.04 0.29 -8.64
C SER A 422 11.47 1.35 -7.71
N LEU A 423 11.81 2.62 -7.94
CA LEU A 423 11.23 3.76 -7.24
C LEU A 423 9.73 3.86 -7.51
N PHE A 424 9.30 3.68 -8.75
CA PHE A 424 7.87 3.62 -9.08
C PHE A 424 7.15 2.53 -8.28
N PHE A 425 7.68 1.31 -8.26
CA PHE A 425 7.10 0.19 -7.47
C PHE A 425 7.04 0.53 -5.97
N SER A 426 8.09 1.17 -5.45
CA SER A 426 8.15 1.56 -4.04
C SER A 426 7.13 2.65 -3.68
N ILE A 427 7.00 3.67 -4.52
CA ILE A 427 6.05 4.78 -4.36
C ILE A 427 4.62 4.25 -4.40
N THR A 428 4.26 3.48 -5.43
CA THR A 428 2.89 2.96 -5.59
C THR A 428 2.51 2.03 -4.44
N ALA A 429 3.38 1.11 -4.04
CA ALA A 429 3.13 0.19 -2.94
C ALA A 429 3.02 0.90 -1.58
N THR A 430 3.86 1.92 -1.34
CA THR A 430 3.81 2.72 -0.11
C THR A 430 2.50 3.51 -0.04
N ILE A 431 2.15 4.26 -1.08
CA ILE A 431 0.90 5.03 -1.15
C ILE A 431 -0.31 4.10 -0.99
N SER A 432 -0.31 2.98 -1.72
CA SER A 432 -1.38 1.99 -1.61
C SER A 432 -1.55 1.47 -0.19
N THR A 433 -0.45 1.15 0.50
CA THR A 433 -0.49 0.68 1.89
C THR A 433 -1.10 1.72 2.83
N HIS A 434 -0.73 2.98 2.68
CA HIS A 434 -1.28 4.06 3.48
C HIS A 434 -2.79 4.22 3.26
N ILE A 435 -3.22 4.25 1.99
CA ILE A 435 -4.64 4.36 1.64
C ILE A 435 -5.42 3.14 2.16
N TYR A 436 -4.89 1.93 2.01
CA TYR A 436 -5.48 0.71 2.56
C TYR A 436 -5.73 0.84 4.08
N ILE A 437 -4.75 1.32 4.85
CA ILE A 437 -4.89 1.51 6.30
C ILE A 437 -5.96 2.57 6.62
N MET A 438 -5.99 3.67 5.87
CA MET A 438 -6.99 4.72 6.07
C MET A 438 -8.40 4.21 5.83
N MET A 439 -8.59 3.44 4.75
CA MET A 439 -9.86 2.81 4.42
C MET A 439 -10.28 1.79 5.49
N GLU A 440 -9.38 0.91 5.92
CA GLU A 440 -9.71 -0.07 6.97
C GLU A 440 -10.07 0.59 8.31
N ARG A 441 -9.48 1.77 8.61
CA ARG A 441 -9.81 2.57 9.80
C ARG A 441 -11.10 3.38 9.67
N GLY A 442 -11.76 3.36 8.50
CA GLY A 442 -12.97 4.14 8.25
C GLY A 442 -12.73 5.65 8.23
N ILE A 443 -11.48 6.08 7.98
CA ILE A 443 -11.17 7.51 7.85
C ILE A 443 -11.66 7.95 6.48
N THR A 444 -12.80 8.64 6.47
CA THR A 444 -13.33 9.28 5.27
C THR A 444 -12.59 10.59 5.06
N LEU A 445 -12.08 10.82 3.86
CA LEU A 445 -11.59 12.15 3.49
C LEU A 445 -12.79 13.02 3.12
N ASP A 446 -12.74 14.28 3.51
CA ASP A 446 -13.66 15.30 3.05
C ASP A 446 -13.66 15.36 1.50
N ASP A 447 -14.83 15.20 0.90
CA ASP A 447 -15.00 15.09 -0.56
C ASP A 447 -14.56 16.37 -1.28
N ARG A 448 -14.70 17.54 -0.64
CA ARG A 448 -14.23 18.81 -1.20
C ARG A 448 -12.70 18.84 -1.34
N ARG A 449 -11.98 18.34 -0.34
CA ARG A 449 -10.51 18.30 -0.36
C ARG A 449 -9.98 17.28 -1.35
N LYS A 450 -10.63 16.12 -1.48
CA LYS A 450 -10.33 15.12 -2.53
C LYS A 450 -10.46 15.73 -3.92
N ALA A 451 -11.59 16.38 -4.21
CA ALA A 451 -11.85 16.97 -5.52
C ALA A 451 -10.82 18.06 -5.86
N LEU A 452 -10.52 18.95 -4.91
CA LEU A 452 -9.48 19.97 -5.07
C LEU A 452 -8.10 19.34 -5.35
N THR A 453 -7.72 18.32 -4.57
CA THR A 453 -6.42 17.63 -4.75
C THR A 453 -6.34 16.96 -6.11
N MET A 454 -7.40 16.28 -6.54
CA MET A 454 -7.49 15.67 -7.87
C MET A 454 -7.38 16.70 -8.98
N PHE A 455 -8.09 17.81 -8.87
CA PHE A 455 -8.04 18.88 -9.86
C PHE A 455 -6.62 19.48 -9.98
N ILE A 456 -5.96 19.76 -8.84
CA ILE A 456 -4.58 20.27 -8.83
C ILE A 456 -3.62 19.26 -9.46
N LEU A 457 -3.74 17.96 -9.14
CA LEU A 457 -2.89 16.92 -9.71
C LEU A 457 -3.10 16.76 -11.22
N ILE A 458 -4.35 16.85 -11.69
CA ILE A 458 -4.66 16.81 -13.12
C ILE A 458 -4.01 17.99 -13.83
N LEU A 459 -4.22 19.23 -13.34
CA LEU A 459 -3.60 20.42 -13.94
C LEU A 459 -2.08 20.32 -13.97
N PHE A 460 -1.46 19.84 -12.88
CA PHE A 460 -0.03 19.66 -12.81
C PHE A 460 0.48 18.60 -13.80
N LEU A 461 -0.18 17.44 -13.89
CA LEU A 461 0.18 16.39 -14.84
C LEU A 461 0.00 16.87 -16.29
N THR A 462 -1.10 17.57 -16.59
CA THR A 462 -1.32 18.18 -17.91
C THR A 462 -0.22 19.19 -18.23
N SER A 463 0.17 20.03 -17.29
CA SER A 463 1.29 20.98 -17.47
C SER A 463 2.61 20.26 -17.76
N LEU A 464 2.92 19.17 -17.06
CA LEU A 464 4.13 18.38 -17.30
C LEU A 464 4.11 17.70 -18.68
N ILE A 465 2.97 17.16 -19.09
CA ILE A 465 2.81 16.54 -20.42
C ILE A 465 2.95 17.60 -21.53
N MET A 466 2.39 18.80 -21.33
CA MET A 466 2.54 19.90 -22.28
C MET A 466 3.99 20.39 -22.36
N LEU A 467 4.68 20.52 -21.22
CA LEU A 467 6.10 20.89 -21.17
C LEU A 467 6.94 19.91 -21.99
N ARG A 468 6.71 18.60 -21.82
CA ARG A 468 7.37 17.54 -22.58
C ARG A 468 7.07 17.56 -24.09
N ARG A 469 5.99 18.19 -24.52
CA ARG A 469 5.68 18.33 -25.96
C ARG A 469 6.37 19.56 -26.58
N ILE A 470 6.71 20.55 -25.75
CA ILE A 470 7.36 21.80 -26.19
C ILE A 470 8.87 21.62 -26.30
N PHE A 471 9.48 20.89 -25.35
CA PHE A 471 10.90 20.54 -25.34
C PHE A 471 11.11 19.14 -25.93
#